data_AF-A0A542S8R5-F1
#
_entry.id   AF-A0A542S8R5-F1
#
_cell.length_a   1.000
_cell.length_b   1.000
_cell.length_c   1.000
_cell.angle_alpha   90.00
_cell.angle_beta   90.00
_cell.angle_gamma   90.00
#
_symmetry.space_group_name_H-M   'P 1'
#
loop_
_entity.id
_entity.type
_entity.pdbx_description
1 polymer ?
#
loop_
_entity_poly.entity_id
_entity_poly.type
_entity_poly.pdbx_seq_one_letter_code
_entity_poly.pdbx_strand_id
1 'polypeptide(L)'
;MQQSPSSGCGSAAPAPDPRVVAARLVPHGRTAGSPQQVRRLECLSCGTTTEHVRGPVTLAPDGSVLVQWWACRECPDGKTVG
;
A
#
# COMPACT_ATOMS: atom_id res chain seq x y z
N MET A 1 -42.83 -35.88 -30.18
CA MET A 1 -42.09 -35.98 -28.90
C MET A 1 -40.88 -35.06 -29.03
N GLN A 2 -41.00 -33.73 -28.96
CA GLN A 2 -40.97 -32.88 -27.76
C GLN A 2 -39.99 -33.35 -26.67
N GLN A 3 -38.82 -32.69 -26.57
CA GLN A 3 -38.12 -32.36 -25.33
C GLN A 3 -36.91 -31.44 -25.59
N SER A 4 -36.88 -30.32 -24.87
CA SER A 4 -35.91 -29.23 -24.87
C SER A 4 -34.60 -29.58 -24.14
N PRO A 5 -33.46 -28.98 -24.50
CA PRO A 5 -32.34 -28.83 -23.57
C PRO A 5 -32.50 -27.53 -22.77
N SER A 6 -32.80 -27.66 -21.48
CA SER A 6 -32.68 -26.59 -20.47
C SER A 6 -31.76 -27.11 -19.38
N SER A 7 -30.54 -26.60 -19.29
CA SER A 7 -29.60 -26.73 -18.14
C SER A 7 -28.27 -26.12 -18.59
N GLY A 8 -27.69 -25.10 -18.00
CA GLY A 8 -28.02 -24.28 -16.86
C GLY A 8 -26.91 -23.23 -16.79
N CYS A 9 -27.30 -21.96 -16.72
CA CYS A 9 -26.36 -20.87 -16.47
C CYS A 9 -25.80 -20.98 -15.05
N GLY A 10 -24.54 -20.58 -14.90
CA GLY A 10 -24.12 -19.87 -13.69
C GLY A 10 -23.37 -20.69 -12.64
N SER A 11 -22.05 -20.64 -12.72
CA SER A 11 -21.22 -20.46 -11.53
C SER A 11 -19.98 -19.69 -11.96
N ALA A 12 -20.19 -18.41 -12.26
CA ALA A 12 -19.07 -17.47 -12.27
C ALA A 12 -18.57 -17.41 -10.83
N ALA A 13 -17.31 -17.79 -10.61
CA ALA A 13 -16.65 -17.61 -9.34
C ALA A 13 -16.82 -16.14 -8.90
N PRO A 14 -17.08 -15.87 -7.61
CA PRO A 14 -17.23 -14.50 -7.14
C PRO A 14 -15.95 -13.73 -7.46
N ALA A 15 -16.10 -12.60 -8.17
CA ALA A 15 -15.03 -11.65 -8.34
C ALA A 15 -14.50 -11.26 -6.93
N PRO A 16 -13.17 -11.12 -6.74
CA PRO A 16 -12.64 -10.67 -5.46
C PRO A 16 -13.26 -9.31 -5.11
N ASP A 17 -13.87 -9.24 -3.93
CA ASP A 17 -14.54 -8.04 -3.44
C ASP A 17 -13.49 -6.91 -3.29
N PRO A 18 -13.67 -5.75 -3.96
CA PRO A 18 -12.71 -4.65 -3.91
C PRO A 18 -12.61 -3.99 -2.52
N ARG A 19 -13.43 -4.40 -1.54
CA ARG A 19 -13.43 -3.89 -0.16
C ARG A 19 -12.47 -4.66 0.74
N VAL A 20 -11.82 -5.72 0.27
CA VAL A 20 -10.81 -6.48 1.03
C VAL A 20 -9.39 -6.06 0.63
N VAL A 21 -9.14 -4.75 0.62
CA VAL A 21 -7.82 -4.21 0.94
C VAL A 21 -8.06 -3.08 1.93
N ALA A 22 -8.45 -3.45 3.15
CA ALA A 22 -8.36 -2.55 4.28
C ALA A 22 -6.87 -2.38 4.59
N ALA A 23 -6.20 -1.48 3.86
CA ALA A 23 -4.96 -0.90 4.32
C ALA A 23 -5.27 -0.31 5.71
N ARG A 24 -4.78 -0.97 6.77
CA ARG A 24 -4.75 -0.38 8.10
C ARG A 24 -3.83 0.84 8.02
N LEU A 25 -4.39 1.97 7.61
CA LEU A 25 -3.82 3.27 7.85
C LEU A 25 -3.83 3.44 9.36
N VAL A 26 -2.71 3.11 10.01
CA VAL A 26 -2.52 3.41 11.42
C VAL A 26 -2.42 4.93 11.49
N PRO A 27 -3.41 5.64 12.08
CA PRO A 27 -3.29 7.06 12.27
C PRO A 27 -2.08 7.31 13.18
N HIS A 28 -1.20 8.22 12.77
CA HIS A 28 0.01 8.61 13.50
C HIS A 28 -0.35 9.32 14.81
N GLY A 29 -0.82 8.57 15.80
CA GLY A 29 -0.75 8.97 17.21
C GLY A 29 0.67 8.74 17.71
N ARG A 30 1.51 9.77 17.60
CA ARG A 30 2.75 9.99 18.38
C ARG A 30 3.32 8.73 19.07
N THR A 31 4.01 7.87 18.34
CA THR A 31 4.89 6.88 18.96
C THR A 31 6.18 7.58 19.32
N ALA A 32 6.32 7.93 20.58
CA ALA A 32 7.56 8.41 21.17
C ALA A 32 8.66 7.34 21.01
N GLY A 33 9.88 7.76 20.63
CA GLY A 33 11.09 7.05 21.01
C GLY A 33 11.74 6.08 20.02
N SER A 34 11.61 6.29 18.70
CA SER A 34 12.61 5.74 17.76
C SER A 34 13.29 6.91 17.05
N PRO A 35 14.63 6.94 16.93
CA PRO A 35 15.31 8.00 16.20
C PRO A 35 14.66 8.05 14.82
N GLN A 36 14.09 9.20 14.43
CA GLN A 36 13.52 9.36 13.10
C GLN A 36 14.62 8.97 12.12
N GLN A 37 14.48 7.81 11.49
CA GLN A 37 15.45 7.36 10.51
C GLN A 37 15.28 8.31 9.34
N VAL A 38 16.30 9.11 9.08
CA VAL A 38 16.38 10.04 7.95
C VAL A 38 17.30 9.42 6.91
N ARG A 39 16.89 9.45 5.65
CA ARG A 39 17.72 9.04 4.51
C ARG A 39 17.67 10.10 3.42
N ARG A 40 18.76 10.27 2.68
CA ARG A 40 18.77 11.02 1.43
C ARG A 40 18.35 10.08 0.30
N LEU A 41 17.19 10.36 -0.30
CA LEU A 41 16.59 9.57 -1.37
C LEU A 41 16.08 10.52 -2.45
N GLU A 42 15.97 10.03 -3.69
CA GLU A 42 15.32 10.78 -4.75
C GLU A 42 13.81 10.79 -4.53
N CYS A 43 13.24 11.98 -4.43
CA CYS A 43 11.80 12.15 -4.29
C CYS A 43 11.13 12.04 -5.67
N LEU A 44 10.13 11.17 -5.79
CA LEU A 44 9.41 10.99 -7.07
C LEU A 44 8.59 12.22 -7.48
N SER A 45 8.20 13.06 -6.53
CA SER A 45 7.38 14.25 -6.81
C SER A 45 8.22 15.46 -7.22
N CYS A 46 9.36 15.71 -6.56
CA CYS A 46 10.22 16.86 -6.89
C CYS A 46 11.45 16.49 -7.74
N GLY A 47 11.67 15.21 -8.04
CA GLY A 47 12.79 14.73 -8.86
C GLY A 47 14.17 15.05 -8.30
N THR A 48 14.25 15.40 -7.02
CA THR A 48 15.48 15.86 -6.35
C THR A 48 15.83 14.91 -5.22
N THR A 49 17.12 14.70 -4.98
CA THR A 49 17.62 13.95 -3.83
C THR A 49 17.54 14.81 -2.57
N THR A 50 16.59 14.50 -1.70
CA THR A 50 16.27 15.29 -0.50
C THR A 50 16.23 14.40 0.74
N GLU A 51 16.21 15.01 1.92
CA GLU A 51 16.00 14.27 3.16
C GLU A 51 14.57 13.74 3.24
N HIS A 52 14.44 12.45 3.49
CA HIS A 52 13.17 11.79 3.73
C HIS A 52 13.14 11.16 5.12
N VAL A 53 11.97 11.23 5.75
CA VAL A 53 11.69 10.53 7.01
C VAL A 53 10.99 9.21 6.73
N ARG A 54 11.30 8.22 7.55
CA ARG A 54 10.66 6.91 7.46
C ARG A 54 9.14 7.03 7.64
N GLY A 55 8.41 6.56 6.64
CA GLY A 55 6.96 6.57 6.59
C GLY A 55 6.34 5.19 6.84
N PRO A 56 5.09 4.99 6.37
CA PRO A 56 4.39 3.71 6.48
C PRO A 56 5.16 2.54 5.87
N VAL A 57 4.95 1.35 6.42
CA VAL A 57 5.49 0.11 5.88
C VAL A 57 4.36 -0.79 5.41
N THR A 58 4.52 -1.39 4.25
CA THR A 58 3.63 -2.45 3.75
C THR A 58 4.28 -3.78 4.08
N LEU A 59 3.55 -4.63 4.79
CA LEU A 59 4.00 -5.95 5.21
C LEU A 59 3.29 -7.03 4.41
N ALA A 60 3.97 -8.15 4.17
CA ALA A 60 3.38 -9.38 3.68
C ALA A 60 2.60 -10.10 4.79
N PRO A 61 1.76 -11.10 4.47
CA PRO A 61 1.02 -11.88 5.47
C PRO A 61 1.92 -12.61 6.48
N ASP A 62 3.13 -12.99 6.07
CA ASP A 62 4.16 -13.59 6.93
C ASP A 62 4.92 -12.57 7.81
N GLY A 63 4.61 -11.28 7.65
CA GLY A 63 5.21 -10.19 8.43
C GLY A 63 6.49 -9.60 7.83
N SER A 64 7.00 -10.12 6.70
CA SER A 64 8.12 -9.52 5.98
C SER A 64 7.77 -8.15 5.40
N VAL A 65 8.77 -7.26 5.28
CA VAL A 65 8.60 -5.93 4.70
C VAL A 65 8.59 -6.03 3.19
N LEU A 66 7.47 -5.66 2.56
CA LEU A 66 7.36 -5.54 1.11
C LEU A 66 7.80 -4.17 0.62
N VAL A 67 7.33 -3.11 1.29
CA VAL A 67 7.62 -1.73 0.88
C VAL A 67 7.80 -0.86 2.12
N GLN A 68 8.93 -0.17 2.20
CA GLN A 68 9.14 0.92 3.15
C GLN A 68 8.96 2.25 2.42
N TRP A 69 7.92 3.00 2.79
CA TRP A 69 7.69 4.34 2.26
C TRP A 69 8.51 5.37 3.02
N TRP A 70 8.90 6.42 2.32
CA TRP A 70 9.69 7.54 2.82
C TRP A 70 9.02 8.85 2.42
N ALA A 71 8.80 9.76 3.37
CA ALA A 71 8.15 11.04 3.13
C ALA A 71 9.19 12.15 2.98
N CYS A 72 9.09 12.92 1.91
CA CYS A 72 9.99 14.03 1.62
C CYS A 72 9.79 15.15 2.65
N ARG A 73 10.88 15.74 3.13
CA ARG A 73 10.80 16.90 4.03
C ARG A 73 10.65 18.23 3.31
N GLU A 74 10.90 18.26 2.01
CA GLU A 74 10.91 19.49 1.21
C GLU A 74 9.62 19.74 0.45
N CYS A 75 8.83 18.70 0.14
CA CYS A 75 7.50 18.86 -0.47
C CYS A 75 6.45 17.99 0.24
N PRO A 76 5.23 18.53 0.46
CA PRO A 76 4.20 17.87 1.25
C PRO A 76 3.65 16.59 0.59
N ASP A 77 3.63 16.56 -0.74
CA ASP A 77 3.16 15.42 -1.53
C ASP A 77 4.28 14.44 -1.92
N GLY A 78 5.51 14.72 -1.48
CA GLY A 78 6.69 13.96 -1.86
C GLY A 78 6.80 12.64 -1.11
N LYS A 79 6.88 11.55 -1.87
CA LYS A 79 7.15 10.22 -1.33
C LYS A 79 8.07 9.42 -2.23
N THR A 80 8.79 8.48 -1.64
CA THR A 80 9.66 7.54 -2.35
C THR A 80 9.76 6.21 -1.60
N VAL A 81 10.37 5.21 -2.23
CA VAL A 81 10.63 3.88 -1.66
C VAL A 81 12.14 3.68 -1.54
N GLY A 82 12.61 2.99 -0.48
CA GLY A 82 14.04 2.73 -0.29
C GLY A 82 14.39 2.11 1.06
#